data_AF-A0A7Y1U7W7-F1
#
_entry.id   AF-A0A7Y1U7W7-F1
#
_cell.length_a   1.000
_cell.length_b   1.000
_cell.length_c   1.000
_cell.angle_alpha   90.00
_cell.angle_beta   90.00
_cell.angle_gamma   90.00
#
_symmetry.space_group_name_H-M   'P 1'
#
loop_
_entity.id
_entity.type
_entity.pdbx_description
1 polymer ?
#
loop_
_entity_poly.entity_id
_entity_poly.type
_entity_poly.pdbx_seq_one_letter_code
_entity_poly.pdbx_strand_id
1 'polypeptide(L)'
;MSVAREMWTSISEVGLHPDMDERLVRKIKLTNQICLVACFMTIGQIFALPEVFPFVLLCIGCVLSYTLTWVMNYYKKYDMSRLYFCLVSCLGITYSASVLAIESNVAFKFILLEALVLPLIVFDARDKWKSLTGVGIYVVALAFMDILNERIPIIDGVDPALFADPMIITMNSILVVVNLYLGYRYLQKLNYQAEEKLADSLAISNAQKDIIQAKNKDIQDGINYAQRIQQAILP
;
A
#
# COMPACT_ATOMS: atom_id res chain seq x y z
N MET A 1 18.01 -11.34 21.45
CA MET A 1 17.60 -10.39 20.40
C MET A 1 17.35 -9.04 21.06
N SER A 2 17.43 -7.90 20.35
CA SER A 2 17.10 -6.62 20.97
C SER A 2 15.59 -6.51 21.19
N VAL A 3 15.16 -5.93 22.32
CA VAL A 3 13.75 -5.72 22.68
C VAL A 3 12.99 -5.01 21.55
N ALA A 4 13.63 -4.05 20.88
CA ALA A 4 13.05 -3.33 19.74
C ALA A 4 12.70 -4.25 18.55
N ARG A 5 13.53 -5.27 18.28
CA ARG A 5 13.27 -6.23 17.19
C ARG A 5 12.08 -7.13 17.52
N GLU A 6 11.95 -7.53 18.77
CA GLU A 6 10.83 -8.36 19.25
C GLU A 6 9.52 -7.58 19.19
N MET A 7 9.50 -6.32 19.66
CA MET A 7 8.35 -5.42 19.54
C MET A 7 7.96 -5.19 18.06
N TRP A 8 8.93 -4.89 17.20
CA TRP A 8 8.70 -4.70 15.76
C TRP A 8 8.06 -5.94 15.13
N THR A 9 8.60 -7.12 15.44
CA THR A 9 8.11 -8.39 14.89
C THR A 9 6.68 -8.64 15.38
N SER A 10 6.43 -8.49 16.69
CA SER A 10 5.10 -8.67 17.29
C SER A 10 4.04 -7.79 16.63
N ILE A 11 4.30 -6.49 16.48
CA ILE A 11 3.35 -5.55 15.85
C ILE A 11 3.17 -5.88 14.36
N SER A 12 4.24 -6.22 13.65
CA SER A 12 4.15 -6.56 12.23
C SER A 12 3.33 -7.84 11.98
N GLU A 13 3.31 -8.76 12.94
CA GLU A 13 2.67 -10.08 12.82
C GLU A 13 1.23 -10.15 13.34
N VAL A 14 0.66 -9.01 13.79
CA VAL A 14 -0.73 -8.96 14.25
C VAL A 14 -1.69 -9.40 13.14
N GLY A 15 -2.53 -10.39 13.46
CA GLY A 15 -3.57 -10.90 12.57
C GLY A 15 -3.10 -11.94 11.56
N LEU A 16 -1.85 -12.43 11.65
CA LEU A 16 -1.34 -13.53 10.83
C LEU A 16 -1.77 -14.91 11.36
N HIS A 17 -2.02 -15.85 10.44
CA HIS A 17 -2.33 -17.23 10.75
C HIS A 17 -1.48 -18.19 9.89
N PRO A 18 -1.20 -19.42 10.36
CA PRO A 18 -0.35 -20.38 9.65
C PRO A 18 -0.88 -20.77 8.26
N ASP A 19 -2.20 -20.75 8.08
CA ASP A 19 -2.87 -21.28 6.89
C ASP A 19 -3.00 -20.23 5.76
N MET A 20 -2.31 -19.09 5.89
CA MET A 20 -2.42 -17.98 4.96
C MET A 20 -1.53 -18.15 3.75
N ASP A 21 -2.04 -17.67 2.61
CA ASP A 21 -1.21 -17.42 1.43
C ASP A 21 -0.07 -16.44 1.77
N GLU A 22 1.16 -16.79 1.37
CA GLU A 22 2.38 -16.03 1.66
C GLU A 22 2.29 -14.56 1.19
N ARG A 23 1.53 -14.33 0.12
CA ARG A 23 1.26 -13.00 -0.41
C ARG A 23 0.39 -12.17 0.52
N LEU A 24 -0.68 -12.75 1.06
CA LEU A 24 -1.54 -12.07 2.03
C LEU A 24 -0.74 -11.75 3.30
N VAL A 25 0.08 -12.70 3.78
CA VAL A 25 0.99 -12.49 4.91
C VAL A 25 1.88 -11.26 4.69
N ARG A 26 2.53 -11.16 3.53
CA ARG A 26 3.38 -10.01 3.18
C ARG A 26 2.61 -8.69 3.19
N LYS A 27 1.37 -8.68 2.67
CA LYS A 27 0.54 -7.47 2.62
C LYS A 27 0.03 -7.04 4.00
N ILE A 28 -0.34 -7.98 4.86
CA ILE A 28 -0.72 -7.69 6.25
C ILE A 28 0.49 -7.13 7.01
N LYS A 29 1.67 -7.79 6.93
CA LYS A 29 2.91 -7.29 7.55
C LYS A 29 3.24 -5.88 7.11
N LEU A 30 3.20 -5.62 5.80
CA LEU A 30 3.48 -4.30 5.24
C LEU A 30 2.49 -3.24 5.73
N THR A 31 1.19 -3.56 5.75
CA THR A 31 0.15 -2.66 6.25
C THR A 31 0.36 -2.33 7.73
N ASN A 32 0.65 -3.34 8.56
CA ASN A 32 0.92 -3.15 9.98
C ASN A 32 2.15 -2.27 10.22
N GLN A 33 3.22 -2.48 9.44
CA GLN A 33 4.46 -1.70 9.52
C GLN A 33 4.25 -0.24 9.11
N ILE A 34 3.56 0.02 8.00
CA ILE A 34 3.26 1.38 7.56
C ILE A 34 2.36 2.08 8.58
N CYS A 35 1.37 1.36 9.14
CA CYS A 35 0.52 1.88 10.21
C CYS A 35 1.33 2.28 11.44
N LEU A 36 2.33 1.47 11.83
CA LEU A 36 3.23 1.79 12.94
C LEU A 36 4.05 3.06 12.67
N VAL A 37 4.61 3.17 11.46
CA VAL A 37 5.33 4.38 11.03
C VAL A 37 4.42 5.61 11.06
N ALA A 38 3.19 5.50 10.56
CA ALA A 38 2.20 6.57 10.60
C ALA A 38 1.87 7.01 12.03
N CYS A 39 1.74 6.07 12.97
CA CYS A 39 1.59 6.37 14.40
C CYS A 39 2.79 7.17 14.93
N PHE A 40 4.02 6.73 14.66
CA PHE A 40 5.22 7.45 15.13
C PHE A 40 5.34 8.85 14.54
N MET A 41 5.06 9.02 13.24
CA MET A 41 5.08 10.35 12.62
C MET A 41 4.02 11.27 13.23
N THR A 42 2.81 10.75 13.49
CA THR A 42 1.72 11.51 14.11
C THR A 42 2.04 11.85 15.57
N ILE A 43 2.67 10.96 16.32
CA ILE A 43 3.16 11.24 17.68
C ILE A 43 4.25 12.33 17.64
N GLY A 44 5.14 12.31 16.64
CA GLY A 44 6.13 13.37 16.45
C GLY A 44 5.50 14.76 16.28
N GLN A 45 4.35 14.84 15.61
CA GLN A 45 3.61 16.10 15.45
C GLN A 45 3.05 16.65 16.78
N ILE A 46 2.66 15.77 17.72
CA ILE A 46 2.24 16.18 19.07
C ILE A 46 3.36 16.92 19.79
N PHE A 47 4.60 16.42 19.67
CA PHE A 47 5.77 17.05 20.28
C PHE A 47 6.24 18.30 19.53
N ALA A 48 5.93 18.43 18.24
CA ALA A 48 6.27 19.60 17.45
C ALA A 48 5.38 20.81 17.76
N LEU A 49 4.10 20.58 18.08
CA LEU A 49 3.11 21.64 18.32
C LEU A 49 2.31 21.39 19.61
N PRO A 50 2.96 21.28 20.79
CA PRO A 50 2.29 20.89 22.02
C PRO A 50 1.31 21.97 22.53
N GLU A 51 1.49 23.22 22.12
CA GLU A 51 0.68 24.36 22.56
C GLU A 51 -0.69 24.42 21.87
N VAL A 52 -0.85 23.74 20.73
CA VAL A 52 -2.09 23.71 19.95
C VAL A 52 -2.96 22.54 20.41
N PHE A 53 -3.57 22.66 21.59
CA PHE A 53 -4.29 21.55 22.24
C PHE A 53 -5.32 20.83 21.34
N PRO A 54 -6.17 21.52 20.55
CA PRO A 54 -7.09 20.82 19.66
C PRO A 54 -6.39 20.00 18.56
N PHE A 55 -5.23 20.45 18.08
CA PHE A 55 -4.41 19.70 17.13
C PHE A 55 -3.77 18.47 17.80
N VAL A 56 -3.32 18.59 19.05
CA VAL A 56 -2.85 17.44 19.83
C VAL A 56 -3.95 16.38 20.00
N LEU A 57 -5.19 16.80 20.31
CA LEU A 57 -6.33 15.88 20.39
C LEU A 57 -6.62 15.19 19.06
N LEU A 58 -6.52 15.92 17.94
CA LEU A 58 -6.63 15.35 16.60
C LEU A 58 -5.55 14.28 16.36
N CYS A 59 -4.29 14.56 16.69
CA CYS A 59 -3.19 13.62 16.53
C CYS A 59 -3.41 12.35 17.38
N ILE A 60 -3.85 12.50 18.63
CA ILE A 60 -4.21 11.36 19.49
C ILE A 60 -5.34 10.55 18.85
N GLY A 61 -6.39 11.22 18.37
CA GLY A 61 -7.49 10.59 17.65
C GLY A 61 -7.03 9.83 16.41
N CYS A 62 -6.09 10.37 15.64
CA CYS A 62 -5.48 9.72 14.49
C CYS A 62 -4.67 8.48 14.89
N VAL A 63 -3.83 8.57 15.93
CA VAL A 63 -3.07 7.42 16.46
C VAL A 63 -4.01 6.30 16.89
N LEU A 64 -5.05 6.61 17.67
CA LEU A 64 -6.06 5.63 18.08
C LEU A 64 -6.76 5.03 16.85
N SER A 65 -7.13 5.87 15.88
CA SER A 65 -7.76 5.42 14.64
C SER A 65 -6.84 4.49 13.85
N TYR A 66 -5.53 4.76 13.78
CA TYR A 66 -4.57 3.86 13.14
C TYR A 66 -4.48 2.51 13.84
N THR A 67 -4.46 2.47 15.18
CA THR A 67 -4.42 1.19 15.91
C THR A 67 -5.63 0.29 15.63
N LEU A 68 -6.78 0.86 15.28
CA LEU A 68 -7.95 0.08 14.84
C LEU A 68 -7.66 -0.75 13.57
N THR A 69 -6.70 -0.34 12.73
CA THR A 69 -6.22 -1.14 11.59
C THR A 69 -5.69 -2.49 12.04
N TRP A 70 -4.89 -2.52 13.13
CA TRP A 70 -4.37 -3.76 13.71
C TRP A 70 -5.48 -4.62 14.29
N VAL A 71 -6.48 -3.99 14.94
CA VAL A 71 -7.65 -4.68 15.47
C VAL A 71 -8.46 -5.34 14.34
N MET A 72 -8.68 -4.64 13.23
CA MET A 72 -9.37 -5.20 12.06
C MET A 72 -8.58 -6.37 11.43
N ASN A 73 -7.24 -6.26 11.36
CA ASN A 73 -6.38 -7.36 10.94
C ASN A 73 -6.49 -8.56 11.89
N TYR A 74 -6.53 -8.33 13.20
CA TYR A 74 -6.75 -9.38 14.20
C TYR A 74 -8.09 -10.11 13.98
N TYR A 75 -9.17 -9.40 13.65
CA TYR A 75 -10.47 -9.97 13.31
C TYR A 75 -10.60 -10.49 11.87
N LYS A 76 -9.49 -10.69 11.17
CA LYS A 76 -9.42 -11.23 9.81
C LYS A 76 -10.13 -10.37 8.74
N LYS A 77 -10.33 -9.07 9.00
CA LYS A 77 -10.95 -8.12 8.06
C LYS A 77 -9.90 -7.37 7.23
N TYR A 78 -9.03 -8.12 6.55
CA TYR A 78 -7.81 -7.58 5.91
C TYR A 78 -8.04 -6.57 4.79
N ASP A 79 -9.07 -6.77 3.96
CA ASP A 79 -9.39 -5.79 2.90
C ASP A 79 -9.95 -4.49 3.50
N MET A 80 -10.83 -4.62 4.49
CA MET A 80 -11.43 -3.47 5.17
C MET A 80 -10.40 -2.70 5.98
N SER A 81 -9.45 -3.36 6.64
CA SER A 81 -8.39 -2.70 7.40
C SER A 81 -7.51 -1.81 6.51
N ARG A 82 -7.13 -2.30 5.33
CA ARG A 82 -6.35 -1.53 4.35
C ARG A 82 -7.12 -0.32 3.81
N LEU A 83 -8.40 -0.52 3.48
CA LEU A 83 -9.24 0.58 2.99
C LEU A 83 -9.48 1.63 4.09
N TYR A 84 -9.75 1.17 5.31
CA TYR A 84 -9.90 2.00 6.49
C TYR A 84 -8.61 2.78 6.78
N PHE A 85 -7.44 2.15 6.66
CA PHE A 85 -6.15 2.83 6.82
C PHE A 85 -5.95 3.95 5.78
N CYS A 86 -6.28 3.71 4.51
CA CYS A 86 -6.28 4.75 3.48
C CYS A 86 -7.25 5.89 3.82
N LEU A 87 -8.46 5.58 4.29
CA LEU A 87 -9.45 6.57 4.68
C LEU A 87 -8.98 7.43 5.86
N VAL A 88 -8.51 6.80 6.95
CA VAL A 88 -8.05 7.50 8.16
C VAL A 88 -6.85 8.38 7.86
N SER A 89 -5.86 7.88 7.11
CA SER A 89 -4.70 8.69 6.75
C SER A 89 -5.07 9.87 5.85
N CYS A 90 -5.95 9.65 4.88
CA CYS A 90 -6.47 10.72 4.03
C CYS A 90 -7.21 11.79 4.83
N LEU A 91 -8.12 11.39 5.72
CA LEU A 91 -8.87 12.30 6.59
C LEU A 91 -7.95 13.04 7.56
N GLY A 92 -6.98 12.33 8.15
CA GLY A 92 -5.97 12.90 9.04
C GLY A 92 -5.18 14.00 8.35
N ILE A 93 -4.64 13.74 7.15
CA ILE A 93 -3.90 14.75 6.36
C ILE A 93 -4.80 15.94 5.99
N THR A 94 -6.01 15.67 5.48
CA THR A 94 -6.93 16.72 5.02
C THR A 94 -7.38 17.62 6.16
N TYR A 95 -7.82 17.02 7.27
CA TYR A 95 -8.28 17.77 8.43
C TYR A 95 -7.13 18.51 9.13
N SER A 96 -5.92 17.93 9.16
CA SER A 96 -4.73 18.65 9.66
C SER A 96 -4.43 19.87 8.81
N ALA A 97 -4.56 19.77 7.47
CA ALA A 97 -4.39 20.91 6.58
C ALA A 97 -5.42 22.01 6.84
N SER A 98 -6.69 21.64 7.02
CA SER A 98 -7.77 22.58 7.29
C SER A 98 -7.58 23.31 8.62
N VAL A 99 -7.21 22.57 9.66
CA VAL A 99 -7.03 23.10 11.02
C VAL A 99 -5.82 24.04 11.14
N LEU A 100 -4.72 23.71 10.44
CA LEU A 100 -3.48 24.47 10.50
C LEU A 100 -3.46 25.68 9.55
N ALA A 101 -4.53 25.86 8.76
CA ALA A 101 -4.83 27.12 8.07
C ALA A 101 -3.71 27.71 7.22
N ILE A 102 -2.98 26.87 6.51
CA ILE A 102 -1.94 27.37 5.61
C ILE A 102 -2.65 28.02 4.42
N GLU A 103 -2.58 29.35 4.30
CA GLU A 103 -3.11 30.10 3.15
C GLU A 103 -2.68 29.46 1.82
N SER A 104 -1.46 28.91 1.79
CA SER A 104 -0.99 27.98 0.76
C SER A 104 -1.07 26.53 1.29
N ASN A 105 -2.20 25.86 1.07
CA ASN A 105 -2.36 24.42 1.37
C ASN A 105 -1.49 23.50 0.51
N VAL A 106 -0.51 24.06 -0.19
CA VAL A 106 0.37 23.42 -1.17
C VAL A 106 1.16 22.28 -0.54
N ALA A 107 1.73 22.48 0.65
CA ALA A 107 2.50 21.43 1.33
C ALA A 107 1.64 20.19 1.61
N PHE A 108 0.43 20.37 2.11
CA PHE A 108 -0.49 19.26 2.38
C PHE A 108 -1.05 18.62 1.10
N LYS A 109 -1.25 19.39 0.02
CA LYS A 109 -1.57 18.83 -1.30
C LYS A 109 -0.45 17.91 -1.79
N PHE A 110 0.81 18.27 -1.59
CA PHE A 110 1.94 17.41 -1.91
C PHE A 110 2.00 16.15 -1.03
N ILE A 111 1.71 16.26 0.27
CA ILE A 111 1.62 15.10 1.16
C ILE A 111 0.48 14.16 0.73
N LEU A 112 -0.69 14.69 0.35
CA LEU A 112 -1.79 13.89 -0.20
C LEU A 112 -1.40 13.23 -1.53
N LEU A 113 -0.66 13.94 -2.39
CA LEU A 113 -0.15 13.40 -3.65
C LEU A 113 0.83 12.25 -3.40
N GLU A 114 1.72 12.38 -2.43
CA GLU A 114 2.61 11.30 -1.99
C GLU A 114 1.81 10.11 -1.46
N ALA A 115 0.78 10.39 -0.66
CA ALA A 115 -0.08 9.36 -0.08
C ALA A 115 -0.92 8.60 -1.13
N LEU A 116 -1.03 9.08 -2.38
CA LEU A 116 -1.63 8.30 -3.49
C LEU A 116 -0.88 6.99 -3.77
N VAL A 117 0.41 6.92 -3.40
CA VAL A 117 1.19 5.69 -3.55
C VAL A 117 0.76 4.64 -2.52
N LEU A 118 0.18 5.05 -1.39
CA LEU A 118 -0.16 4.15 -0.30
C LEU A 118 -1.17 3.05 -0.71
N PRO A 119 -2.32 3.35 -1.35
CA PRO A 119 -3.22 2.32 -1.90
C PRO A 119 -2.52 1.34 -2.84
N LEU A 120 -1.53 1.79 -3.62
CA LEU A 120 -0.79 0.93 -4.55
C LEU A 120 0.16 -0.03 -3.80
N ILE A 121 0.66 0.37 -2.64
CA ILE A 121 1.53 -0.42 -1.78
C ILE A 121 0.72 -1.45 -0.97
N VAL A 122 -0.35 -1.01 -0.31
CA VAL A 122 -1.11 -1.86 0.64
C VAL A 122 -2.07 -2.81 -0.05
N PHE A 123 -2.64 -2.43 -1.20
CA PHE A 123 -3.43 -3.34 -2.01
C PHE A 123 -2.55 -4.14 -2.96
N ASP A 124 -3.12 -5.21 -3.48
CA ASP A 124 -2.44 -6.00 -4.49
C ASP A 124 -2.84 -5.55 -5.90
N ALA A 125 -1.90 -5.63 -6.85
CA ALA A 125 -2.12 -5.27 -8.25
C ALA A 125 -3.23 -6.10 -8.91
N ARG A 126 -3.55 -7.29 -8.38
CA ARG A 126 -4.70 -8.10 -8.86
C ARG A 126 -6.04 -7.55 -8.38
N ASP A 127 -6.09 -6.92 -7.21
CA ASP A 127 -7.31 -6.34 -6.62
C ASP A 127 -7.52 -4.90 -7.13
N LYS A 128 -7.55 -4.71 -8.45
CA LYS A 128 -7.58 -3.39 -9.11
C LYS A 128 -8.67 -2.48 -8.57
N TRP A 129 -9.86 -3.02 -8.33
CA TRP A 129 -10.99 -2.25 -7.80
C TRP A 129 -10.73 -1.72 -6.39
N LYS A 130 -10.14 -2.52 -5.49
CA LYS A 130 -9.85 -2.07 -4.11
C LYS A 130 -8.75 -1.01 -4.11
N SER A 131 -7.71 -1.22 -4.92
CA SER A 131 -6.64 -0.23 -5.10
C SER A 131 -7.17 1.06 -5.70
N LEU A 132 -8.02 0.99 -6.73
CA LEU A 132 -8.66 2.14 -7.37
C LEU A 132 -9.59 2.88 -6.40
N THR A 133 -10.36 2.18 -5.57
CA THR A 133 -11.16 2.81 -4.51
C THR A 133 -10.27 3.55 -3.52
N GLY A 134 -9.16 2.94 -3.09
CA GLY A 134 -8.18 3.60 -2.23
C GLY A 134 -7.60 4.86 -2.87
N VAL A 135 -7.19 4.81 -4.13
CA VAL A 135 -6.73 6.00 -4.89
C VAL A 135 -7.84 7.04 -5.00
N GLY A 136 -9.07 6.61 -5.29
CA GLY A 136 -10.24 7.48 -5.39
C GLY A 136 -10.50 8.29 -4.13
N ILE A 137 -10.28 7.71 -2.93
CA ILE A 137 -10.39 8.44 -1.65
C ILE A 137 -9.47 9.66 -1.64
N TYR A 138 -8.20 9.51 -2.00
CA TYR A 138 -7.23 10.61 -2.02
C TYR A 138 -7.51 11.61 -3.14
N VAL A 139 -7.92 11.15 -4.33
CA VAL A 139 -8.28 12.05 -5.43
C VAL A 139 -9.48 12.92 -5.07
N VAL A 140 -10.49 12.33 -4.44
CA VAL A 140 -11.64 13.07 -3.92
C VAL A 140 -11.20 14.07 -2.85
N ALA A 141 -10.38 13.64 -1.88
CA ALA A 141 -9.88 14.56 -0.86
C ALA A 141 -9.08 15.72 -1.45
N LEU A 142 -8.21 15.47 -2.43
CA LEU A 142 -7.47 16.51 -3.17
C LEU A 142 -8.40 17.48 -3.88
N ALA A 143 -9.44 16.98 -4.56
CA ALA A 143 -10.38 17.80 -5.31
C ALA A 143 -11.25 18.69 -4.40
N PHE A 144 -11.60 18.19 -3.21
CA PHE A 144 -12.44 18.90 -2.24
C PHE A 144 -11.65 19.64 -1.16
N MET A 145 -10.31 19.57 -1.18
CA MET A 145 -9.47 20.10 -0.12
C MET A 145 -9.68 21.60 0.10
N ASP A 146 -9.69 22.38 -0.98
CA ASP A 146 -9.86 23.84 -0.88
C ASP A 146 -11.24 24.19 -0.30
N ILE A 147 -12.28 23.48 -0.72
CA ILE A 147 -13.65 23.64 -0.19
C ILE A 147 -13.70 23.31 1.31
N LEU A 148 -13.03 22.23 1.73
CA LEU A 148 -13.00 21.83 3.14
C LEU A 148 -12.25 22.86 4.00
N ASN A 149 -11.13 23.38 3.49
CA ASN A 149 -10.32 24.37 4.19
C ASN A 149 -11.04 25.71 4.37
N GLU A 150 -11.87 26.12 3.41
CA GLU A 150 -12.72 27.32 3.55
C GLU A 150 -13.85 27.15 4.60
N ARG A 151 -14.26 25.91 4.87
CA ARG A 151 -15.43 25.60 5.72
C ARG A 151 -15.07 25.23 7.14
N ILE A 152 -13.87 24.68 7.36
CA ILE A 152 -13.40 24.27 8.67
C ILE A 152 -12.73 25.48 9.33
N PRO A 153 -13.17 25.90 10.52
CA PRO A 153 -12.58 27.04 11.20
C PRO A 153 -11.12 26.74 11.60
N ILE A 154 -10.29 27.75 11.43
CA ILE A 154 -8.90 27.75 11.87
C ILE A 154 -8.87 27.62 13.40
N ILE A 155 -7.96 26.79 13.91
CA ILE A 155 -7.78 26.67 15.35
C ILE A 155 -6.92 27.81 15.86
N ASP A 156 -7.45 28.55 16.85
CA ASP A 156 -6.73 29.63 17.50
C ASP A 156 -5.39 29.15 18.10
N GLY A 157 -4.36 29.98 17.99
CA GLY A 157 -3.03 29.71 18.55
C GLY A 157 -2.05 29.03 17.60
N VAL A 158 -2.45 28.77 16.35
CA VAL A 158 -1.51 28.38 15.29
C VAL A 158 -1.03 29.63 14.57
N ASP A 159 0.27 29.91 14.60
CA ASP A 159 0.86 30.96 13.77
C ASP A 159 0.97 30.47 12.31
N PRO A 160 0.21 31.03 11.36
CA PRO A 160 0.29 30.64 9.95
C PRO A 160 1.69 30.85 9.36
N ALA A 161 2.47 31.79 9.91
CA ALA A 161 3.81 32.08 9.44
C ALA A 161 4.77 30.89 9.57
N LEU A 162 4.57 30.03 10.58
CA LEU A 162 5.38 28.82 10.79
C LEU A 162 5.30 27.87 9.58
N PHE A 163 4.13 27.81 8.93
CA PHE A 163 3.91 26.91 7.80
C PHE A 163 4.07 27.58 6.43
N ALA A 164 4.09 28.91 6.41
CA ALA A 164 4.41 29.71 5.23
C ALA A 164 5.93 29.88 5.03
N ASP A 165 6.77 29.42 5.98
CA ASP A 165 8.23 29.50 5.87
C ASP A 165 8.72 28.78 4.59
N PRO A 166 9.37 29.50 3.66
CA PRO A 166 9.90 28.92 2.42
C PRO A 166 10.85 27.74 2.66
N MET A 167 11.61 27.74 3.76
CA MET A 167 12.52 26.64 4.12
C MET A 167 11.73 25.37 4.45
N ILE A 168 10.66 25.47 5.25
CA ILE A 168 9.81 24.34 5.61
C ILE A 168 9.10 23.79 4.37
N ILE A 169 8.54 24.66 3.53
CA ILE A 169 7.92 24.27 2.26
C ILE A 169 8.94 23.55 1.37
N THR A 170 10.15 24.07 1.25
CA THR A 170 11.22 23.46 0.44
C THR A 170 11.65 22.10 0.98
N MET A 171 11.86 21.98 2.30
CA MET A 171 12.22 20.71 2.94
C MET A 171 11.14 19.64 2.74
N ASN A 172 9.86 19.99 2.94
CA ASN A 172 8.75 19.09 2.69
C ASN A 172 8.66 18.69 1.21
N SER A 173 8.87 19.63 0.29
CA SER A 173 8.88 19.35 -1.15
C SER A 173 10.00 18.39 -1.53
N ILE A 174 11.21 18.57 -0.99
CA ILE A 174 12.33 17.64 -1.21
C ILE A 174 11.99 16.26 -0.63
N LEU A 175 11.44 16.20 0.58
CA LEU A 175 11.05 14.94 1.22
C LEU A 175 10.03 14.17 0.39
N VAL A 176 9.00 14.87 -0.13
CA VAL A 176 7.98 14.30 -1.01
C VAL A 176 8.63 13.73 -2.29
N VAL A 177 9.54 14.47 -2.93
CA VAL A 177 10.24 13.99 -4.13
C VAL A 177 11.09 12.75 -3.82
N VAL A 178 11.80 12.74 -2.69
CA VAL A 178 12.59 11.58 -2.25
C VAL A 178 11.69 10.38 -2.00
N ASN A 179 10.57 10.56 -1.29
CA ASN A 179 9.63 9.48 -0.99
C ASN A 179 8.95 8.94 -2.25
N LEU A 180 8.55 9.81 -3.18
CA LEU A 180 8.04 9.41 -4.50
C LEU A 180 9.08 8.62 -5.29
N TYR A 181 10.35 9.05 -5.28
CA TYR A 181 11.44 8.32 -5.93
C TYR A 181 11.66 6.95 -5.29
N LEU A 182 11.68 6.86 -3.95
CA LEU A 182 11.82 5.59 -3.23
C LEU A 182 10.62 4.66 -3.50
N GLY A 183 9.40 5.20 -3.47
CA GLY A 183 8.18 4.47 -3.83
C GLY A 183 8.22 3.95 -5.26
N TYR A 184 8.64 4.77 -6.21
CA TYR A 184 8.85 4.37 -7.60
C TYR A 184 9.90 3.24 -7.72
N ARG A 185 11.06 3.38 -7.08
CA ARG A 185 12.11 2.34 -7.08
C ARG A 185 11.63 1.03 -6.46
N TYR A 186 10.83 1.10 -5.40
CA TYR A 186 10.22 -0.06 -4.77
C TYR A 186 9.23 -0.75 -5.72
N LEU A 187 8.33 0.00 -6.36
CA LEU A 187 7.40 -0.53 -7.36
C LEU A 187 8.12 -1.14 -8.56
N GLN A 188 9.18 -0.49 -9.05
CA GLN A 188 10.00 -1.02 -10.14
C GLN A 188 10.66 -2.35 -9.75
N LYS A 189 11.18 -2.46 -8.53
CA LYS A 189 11.74 -3.72 -8.02
C LYS A 189 10.68 -4.83 -7.96
N LEU A 190 9.47 -4.51 -7.49
CA LEU A 190 8.38 -5.48 -7.47
C LEU A 190 7.97 -5.93 -8.88
N ASN A 191 7.92 -5.00 -9.84
CA ASN A 191 7.62 -5.32 -11.23
C ASN A 191 8.68 -6.23 -11.84
N TYR A 192 9.97 -5.91 -11.65
CA TYR A 192 11.07 -6.74 -12.13
C TYR A 192 10.99 -8.18 -11.58
N GLN A 193 10.74 -8.33 -10.28
CA GLN A 193 10.57 -9.66 -9.66
C GLN A 193 9.34 -10.42 -10.19
N ALA A 194 8.29 -9.70 -10.57
CA ALA A 194 7.11 -10.31 -11.17
C ALA A 194 7.37 -10.75 -12.62
N GLU A 195 8.13 -9.97 -13.39
CA GLU A 195 8.54 -10.30 -14.76
C GLU A 195 9.47 -11.52 -14.79
N GLU A 196 10.44 -11.60 -13.89
CA GLU A 196 11.35 -12.76 -13.77
C GLU A 196 10.56 -14.05 -13.48
N LYS A 197 9.66 -14.03 -12.49
CA LYS A 197 8.79 -15.18 -12.18
C LYS A 197 7.87 -15.57 -13.34
N LEU A 198 7.43 -14.59 -14.12
CA LEU A 198 6.61 -14.83 -15.29
C LEU A 198 7.43 -15.50 -16.41
N ALA A 199 8.66 -15.06 -16.63
CA ALA A 199 9.58 -15.65 -17.59
C ALA A 199 9.91 -17.11 -17.23
N ASP A 200 10.19 -17.39 -15.95
CA ASP A 200 10.43 -18.76 -15.46
C ASP A 200 9.22 -19.67 -15.67
N SER A 201 8.03 -19.17 -15.31
CA SER A 201 6.78 -19.92 -15.49
C SER A 201 6.51 -20.22 -16.97
N LEU A 202 6.81 -19.27 -17.86
CA LEU A 202 6.68 -19.44 -19.31
C LEU A 202 7.68 -20.47 -19.84
N ALA A 203 8.93 -20.45 -19.37
CA ALA A 203 9.95 -21.43 -19.75
C ALA A 203 9.53 -22.86 -19.35
N ILE A 204 9.02 -23.05 -18.13
CA ILE A 204 8.49 -24.34 -17.66
C ILE A 204 7.30 -24.78 -18.52
N SER A 205 6.36 -23.87 -18.81
CA SER A 205 5.19 -24.19 -19.64
C SER A 205 5.58 -24.59 -21.07
N ASN A 206 6.59 -23.94 -21.66
CA ASN A 206 7.08 -24.30 -22.99
C ASN A 206 7.78 -25.66 -22.98
N ALA A 207 8.62 -25.93 -21.98
CA ALA A 207 9.27 -27.24 -21.84
C ALA A 207 8.23 -28.37 -21.68
N GLN A 208 7.17 -28.15 -20.90
CA GLN A 208 6.08 -29.12 -20.78
C GLN A 208 5.33 -29.33 -22.09
N LYS A 209 5.10 -28.26 -22.87
CA LYS A 209 4.48 -28.33 -24.18
C LYS A 209 5.30 -29.18 -25.15
N ASP A 210 6.62 -29.01 -25.16
CA ASP A 210 7.52 -29.78 -26.03
C ASP A 210 7.49 -31.28 -25.67
N ILE A 211 7.48 -31.60 -24.36
CA ILE A 211 7.33 -32.98 -23.89
C ILE A 211 5.99 -33.58 -24.34
N ILE A 212 4.90 -32.82 -24.24
CA ILE A 212 3.56 -33.27 -24.68
C ILE A 212 3.55 -33.49 -26.19
N GLN A 213 4.15 -32.59 -26.97
CA GLN A 213 4.24 -32.74 -28.43
C GLN A 213 5.06 -33.97 -28.83
N ALA A 214 6.18 -34.23 -28.16
CA ALA A 214 6.98 -35.43 -28.37
C ALA A 214 6.17 -36.71 -28.04
N LYS A 215 5.50 -36.76 -26.89
CA LYS A 215 4.65 -37.91 -26.52
C LYS A 215 3.48 -38.11 -27.47
N ASN A 216 2.83 -37.03 -27.91
CA ASN A 216 1.73 -37.13 -28.88
C ASN A 216 2.23 -37.70 -30.21
N LYS A 217 3.44 -37.30 -30.64
CA LYS A 217 4.07 -37.88 -31.82
C LYS A 217 4.35 -39.38 -31.64
N ASP A 218 4.92 -39.77 -30.51
CA ASP A 218 5.19 -41.20 -30.21
C ASP A 218 3.90 -42.04 -30.19
N ILE A 219 2.81 -41.49 -29.64
CA ILE A 219 1.48 -42.14 -29.65
C ILE A 219 0.95 -42.27 -31.09
N GLN A 220 1.06 -41.20 -31.88
CA GLN A 220 0.64 -41.21 -33.28
C GLN A 220 1.41 -42.27 -34.08
N ASP A 221 2.73 -42.35 -33.87
CA ASP A 221 3.60 -43.34 -34.50
C ASP A 221 3.25 -44.76 -34.03
N GLY A 222 2.95 -44.94 -32.74
CA GLY A 222 2.45 -46.21 -32.18
C GLY A 222 1.11 -46.65 -32.78
N ILE A 223 0.17 -45.72 -32.97
CA ILE A 223 -1.12 -45.98 -33.63
C ILE A 223 -0.89 -46.39 -35.09
N ASN A 224 -0.08 -45.64 -35.82
CA ASN A 224 0.25 -45.93 -37.21
C ASN A 224 0.92 -47.32 -37.34
N TYR A 225 1.79 -47.68 -36.40
CA TYR A 225 2.43 -49.00 -36.36
C TYR A 225 1.42 -50.13 -36.12
N ALA A 226 0.53 -49.97 -35.14
CA ALA A 226 -0.53 -50.95 -34.86
C ALA A 226 -1.47 -51.14 -36.06
N GLN A 227 -1.83 -50.06 -36.76
CA GLN A 227 -2.63 -50.11 -37.99
C GLN A 227 -1.95 -50.92 -39.10
N ARG A 228 -0.63 -50.77 -39.29
CA ARG A 228 0.13 -51.56 -40.28
C ARG A 228 0.11 -53.05 -39.96
N ILE A 229 0.26 -53.42 -38.69
CA ILE A 229 0.15 -54.83 -38.25
C ILE A 229 -1.26 -55.35 -38.54
N GLN A 230 -2.29 -54.59 -38.19
CA GLN A 230 -3.68 -54.97 -38.39
C GLN A 230 -3.99 -55.22 -39.88
N GLN A 231 -3.51 -54.35 -40.78
CA GLN A 231 -3.67 -54.50 -42.23
C GLN A 231 -2.90 -55.70 -42.80
N ALA A 232 -1.81 -56.12 -42.18
CA ALA A 232 -1.05 -57.29 -42.63
C ALA A 232 -1.70 -58.62 -42.23
N ILE A 233 -2.56 -58.62 -41.20
CA ILE A 233 -3.20 -59.83 -40.66
C ILE A 233 -4.61 -60.03 -41.22
N LEU A 234 -5.34 -58.96 -41.52
CA LEU A 234 -6.72 -59.04 -42.03
C LEU A 234 -6.73 -59.15 -43.57
N PRO A 235 -7.23 -60.26 -44.14
CA PRO A 235 -7.40 -60.42 -45.59
C PRO A 235 -8.58 -59.62 -46.15
#